data_AF-A0A0D1ZRR9-F1
#
_entry.id   AF-A0A0D1ZRR9-F1
#
_cell.length_a   1.000
_cell.length_b   1.000
_cell.length_c   1.000
_cell.angle_alpha   90.00
_cell.angle_beta   90.00
_cell.angle_gamma   90.00
#
_symmetry.space_group_name_H-M   'P 1'
#
loop_
_entity.id
_entity.type
_entity.pdbx_description
1 polymer ?
#
loop_
_entity_poly.entity_id
_entity_poly.type
_entity_poly.pdbx_seq_one_letter_code
_entity_poly.pdbx_strand_id
1 'polypeptide(L)'
;MLEQTLLSYIAEGWPLSEIVVVDNTGSSRQNLHGLLSSDNHTFLNYTRLLQHYGVSIYRLPSRQSFAQLQNFLLELAFESQWRDFYISHQDVVVRRRFNSTLSVYQHILADRTSTAPRALTWFHYDWLSRVNVHAAVEIGTWDILIPWYPADCDYYGRARLKGFPILDYYAGEFYDVASCLSDPEKMLFWPPNTTEYQRVDEALKEMALEKGRNGKRSNNGRNTWQGREEHGISDDFGPRFQRMVGASRANYRQKWGTRHRYFSG
;
A
#
# COMPACT_ATOMS: atom_id res chain seq x y z
N MET A 1 -12.55 -1.36 0.54
CA MET A 1 -11.26 -0.90 1.11
C MET A 1 -10.57 0.05 0.16
N LEU A 2 -10.15 -0.40 -1.03
CA LEU A 2 -9.42 0.41 -2.01
C LEU A 2 -10.09 1.77 -2.31
N GLU A 3 -11.39 1.80 -2.55
CA GLU A 3 -12.12 3.05 -2.84
C GLU A 3 -12.00 4.06 -1.70
N GLN A 4 -12.12 3.61 -0.44
CA GLN A 4 -11.94 4.48 0.73
C GLN A 4 -10.51 4.99 0.85
N THR A 5 -9.51 4.14 0.61
CA THR A 5 -8.10 4.55 0.59
C THR A 5 -7.89 5.63 -0.47
N LEU A 6 -8.35 5.39 -1.69
CA LEU A 6 -8.28 6.35 -2.78
C LEU A 6 -8.93 7.68 -2.41
N LEU A 7 -10.18 7.65 -1.94
CA LEU A 7 -10.92 8.85 -1.53
C LEU A 7 -10.21 9.61 -0.42
N SER A 8 -9.51 8.94 0.49
CA SER A 8 -8.75 9.59 1.55
C SER A 8 -7.55 10.38 1.01
N TYR A 9 -6.84 9.84 0.02
CA TYR A 9 -5.76 10.58 -0.67
C TYR A 9 -6.29 11.80 -1.43
N ILE A 10 -7.45 11.64 -2.10
CA ILE A 10 -8.10 12.74 -2.81
C ILE A 10 -8.53 13.84 -1.83
N ALA A 11 -9.19 13.46 -0.72
CA ALA A 11 -9.62 14.39 0.32
C ALA A 11 -8.43 15.11 0.97
N GLU A 12 -7.27 14.46 1.05
CA GLU A 12 -6.02 15.02 1.54
C GLU A 12 -5.12 15.61 0.44
N GLY A 13 -5.75 16.06 -0.65
CA GLY A 13 -5.17 16.97 -1.63
C GLY A 13 -4.27 16.34 -2.68
N TRP A 14 -4.20 15.01 -2.77
CA TRP A 14 -3.41 14.34 -3.81
C TRP A 14 -4.07 14.55 -5.19
N PRO A 15 -3.32 15.00 -6.23
CA PRO A 15 -3.89 15.19 -7.55
C PRO A 15 -4.34 13.87 -8.19
N LEU A 16 -5.55 13.86 -8.78
CA LEU A 16 -6.09 12.67 -9.45
C LEU A 16 -5.18 12.14 -10.56
N SER A 17 -4.53 13.04 -11.31
CA SER A 17 -3.58 12.73 -12.37
C SER A 17 -2.31 12.03 -11.88
N GLU A 18 -2.02 12.11 -10.58
CA GLU A 18 -0.86 11.47 -9.95
C GLU A 18 -1.21 10.18 -9.20
N ILE A 19 -2.50 9.76 -9.22
CA ILE A 19 -2.95 8.52 -8.61
C ILE A 19 -3.19 7.47 -9.69
N VAL A 20 -2.47 6.36 -9.58
CA VAL A 20 -2.62 5.19 -10.45
C VAL A 20 -2.99 3.98 -9.59
N VAL A 21 -4.14 3.37 -9.89
CA VAL A 21 -4.53 2.08 -9.32
C VAL A 21 -3.91 0.98 -10.17
N VAL A 22 -3.08 0.13 -9.57
CA VAL A 22 -2.51 -1.03 -10.27
C VAL A 22 -3.39 -2.26 -10.05
N ASP A 23 -4.11 -2.69 -11.08
CA ASP A 23 -4.87 -3.94 -11.04
C ASP A 23 -3.93 -5.14 -11.14
N ASN A 24 -3.59 -5.71 -9.98
CA ASN A 24 -2.85 -6.95 -9.81
C ASN A 24 -3.75 -8.12 -9.37
N THR A 25 -5.06 -8.05 -9.65
CA THR A 25 -6.03 -9.09 -9.22
C THR A 25 -5.80 -10.44 -9.92
N GLY A 26 -5.28 -10.41 -11.15
CA GLY A 26 -5.10 -11.60 -11.99
C GLY A 26 -6.33 -11.95 -12.82
N SER A 27 -7.38 -11.11 -12.82
CA SER A 27 -8.62 -11.31 -13.58
C SER A 27 -8.48 -11.07 -15.10
N SER A 28 -7.25 -10.95 -15.60
CA SER A 28 -6.93 -10.69 -17.01
C SER A 28 -7.69 -9.47 -17.56
N ARG A 29 -8.68 -9.64 -18.43
CA ARG A 29 -9.51 -8.56 -19.01
C ARG A 29 -10.93 -8.54 -18.45
N GLN A 30 -11.26 -9.37 -17.46
CA GLN A 30 -12.63 -9.52 -16.99
C GLN A 30 -13.18 -8.25 -16.34
N ASN A 31 -12.39 -7.60 -15.47
CA ASN A 31 -12.77 -6.29 -14.91
C ASN A 31 -12.96 -5.21 -15.99
N LEU A 32 -12.05 -5.14 -16.96
CA LEU A 32 -12.12 -4.19 -18.08
C LEU A 32 -13.42 -4.36 -18.89
N HIS A 33 -13.90 -5.58 -19.04
CA HIS A 33 -15.11 -5.91 -19.79
C HIS A 33 -16.38 -6.00 -18.92
N GLY A 34 -16.30 -5.67 -17.62
CA GLY A 34 -17.45 -5.73 -16.72
C GLY A 34 -18.02 -7.14 -16.53
N LEU A 35 -17.17 -8.17 -16.63
CA LEU A 35 -17.58 -9.58 -16.58
C LEU A 35 -17.64 -10.17 -15.16
N LEU A 36 -17.16 -9.44 -14.15
CA LEU A 36 -17.16 -9.86 -12.76
C LEU A 36 -18.29 -9.18 -11.99
N SER A 37 -18.99 -9.93 -11.15
CA SER A 37 -19.95 -9.38 -10.18
C SER A 37 -19.22 -8.71 -9.02
N SER A 38 -19.90 -7.81 -8.31
CA SER A 38 -19.37 -7.12 -7.12
C SER A 38 -18.94 -8.06 -6.00
N ASP A 39 -19.51 -9.27 -5.96
CA ASP A 39 -19.24 -10.27 -4.93
C ASP A 39 -18.00 -11.14 -5.26
N ASN A 40 -17.41 -10.96 -6.45
CA ASN A 40 -16.20 -11.68 -6.82
C ASN A 40 -14.97 -11.05 -6.13
N HIS A 41 -14.13 -11.87 -5.50
CA HIS A 41 -12.94 -11.39 -4.77
C HIS A 41 -11.87 -10.70 -5.64
N THR A 42 -11.91 -10.86 -6.96
CA THR A 42 -11.04 -10.14 -7.93
C THR A 42 -11.74 -8.97 -8.61
N PHE A 43 -12.99 -8.67 -8.22
CA PHE A 43 -13.74 -7.56 -8.76
C PHE A 43 -13.06 -6.24 -8.46
N LEU A 44 -12.93 -5.42 -9.49
CA LEU A 44 -12.50 -4.03 -9.39
C LEU A 44 -13.47 -3.18 -10.21
N ASN A 45 -14.06 -2.16 -9.58
CA ASN A 45 -15.06 -1.32 -10.24
C ASN A 45 -14.40 -0.28 -11.16
N TYR A 46 -14.04 -0.70 -12.38
CA TYR A 46 -13.38 0.16 -13.38
C TYR A 46 -14.20 1.41 -13.71
N THR A 47 -15.53 1.27 -13.84
CA THR A 47 -16.42 2.40 -14.12
C THR A 47 -16.31 3.47 -13.03
N ARG A 48 -16.38 3.07 -11.76
CA ARG A 48 -16.30 4.01 -10.64
C ARG A 48 -14.91 4.66 -10.55
N LEU A 49 -13.84 3.88 -10.63
CA LEU A 49 -12.47 4.40 -10.57
C LEU A 49 -12.16 5.37 -11.72
N LEU A 50 -12.47 5.00 -12.96
CA LEU A 50 -12.13 5.78 -14.14
C LEU A 50 -13.08 6.96 -14.36
N GLN A 51 -14.39 6.76 -14.23
CA GLN A 51 -15.39 7.75 -14.63
C GLN A 51 -15.88 8.61 -13.46
N HIS A 52 -16.03 8.03 -12.27
CA HIS A 52 -16.53 8.77 -11.11
C HIS A 52 -15.40 9.46 -10.35
N TYR A 53 -14.28 8.76 -10.12
CA TYR A 53 -13.13 9.32 -9.40
C TYR A 53 -12.07 9.93 -10.30
N GLY A 54 -12.05 9.60 -11.60
CA GLY A 54 -11.12 10.20 -12.56
C GLY A 54 -9.66 9.79 -12.36
N VAL A 55 -9.39 8.65 -11.72
CA VAL A 55 -8.03 8.12 -11.58
C VAL A 55 -7.68 7.19 -12.73
N SER A 56 -6.39 6.93 -12.91
CA SER A 56 -5.92 5.97 -13.92
C SER A 56 -5.83 4.56 -13.35
N ILE A 57 -6.03 3.55 -14.21
CA ILE A 57 -5.79 2.15 -13.87
C ILE A 57 -4.66 1.61 -14.75
N TYR A 58 -3.62 1.05 -14.13
CA TYR A 58 -2.65 0.21 -14.82
C TYR A 58 -3.01 -1.25 -14.61
N ARG A 59 -3.39 -1.95 -15.68
CA ARG A 59 -3.79 -3.35 -15.63
C ARG A 59 -2.61 -4.27 -15.91
N LEU A 60 -2.30 -5.18 -14.99
CA LEU A 60 -1.28 -6.19 -15.22
C LEU A 60 -1.83 -7.38 -16.02
N PRO A 61 -1.05 -7.96 -16.94
CA PRO A 61 -1.51 -9.08 -17.78
C PRO A 61 -1.70 -10.38 -16.98
N SER A 62 -0.96 -10.53 -15.87
CA SER A 62 -1.05 -11.65 -14.94
C SER A 62 -0.76 -11.17 -13.53
N ARG A 63 -1.25 -11.93 -12.53
CA ARG A 63 -0.97 -11.65 -11.13
C ARG A 63 0.53 -11.80 -10.82
N GLN A 64 1.11 -10.75 -10.26
CA GLN A 64 2.49 -10.67 -9.82
C GLN A 64 2.59 -10.97 -8.33
N SER A 65 3.69 -11.59 -7.90
CA SER A 65 4.08 -11.63 -6.49
C SER A 65 4.44 -10.22 -5.98
N PHE A 66 4.61 -10.06 -4.67
CA PHE A 66 4.97 -8.76 -4.11
C PHE A 66 6.27 -8.21 -4.70
N ALA A 67 7.35 -9.00 -4.73
CA ALA A 67 8.64 -8.56 -5.28
C ALA A 67 8.54 -8.23 -6.79
N GLN A 68 7.77 -9.00 -7.55
CA GLN A 68 7.53 -8.72 -8.96
C GLN A 68 6.73 -7.43 -9.17
N LEU A 69 5.73 -7.16 -8.32
CA LEU A 69 4.96 -5.93 -8.36
C LEU A 69 5.85 -4.72 -8.03
N GLN A 70 6.70 -4.78 -7.01
CA GLN A 70 7.66 -3.71 -6.71
C GLN A 70 8.58 -3.42 -7.88
N ASN A 71 9.09 -4.46 -8.54
CA ASN A 71 9.96 -4.32 -9.70
C ASN A 71 9.21 -3.73 -10.91
N PHE A 72 7.95 -4.12 -11.11
CA PHE A 72 7.10 -3.51 -12.13
C PHE A 72 6.89 -2.01 -11.88
N LEU A 73 6.59 -1.61 -10.65
CA LEU A 73 6.40 -0.20 -10.30
C LEU A 73 7.69 0.62 -10.50
N LEU A 74 8.82 0.06 -10.08
CA LEU A 74 10.12 0.67 -10.29
C LEU A 74 10.43 0.83 -11.78
N GLU A 75 10.14 -0.17 -12.60
CA GLU A 75 10.40 -0.08 -14.04
C GLU A 75 9.46 0.89 -14.75
N LEU A 76 8.19 0.92 -14.35
CA LEU A 76 7.27 1.95 -14.82
C LEU A 76 7.80 3.36 -14.50
N ALA A 77 8.40 3.55 -13.33
CA ALA A 77 9.00 4.82 -12.95
C ALA A 77 10.28 5.14 -13.75
N PHE A 78 11.13 4.15 -14.06
CA PHE A 78 12.28 4.32 -14.95
C PHE A 78 11.86 4.75 -16.36
N GLU A 79 10.94 4.02 -16.97
CA GLU A 79 10.42 4.30 -18.32
C GLU A 79 9.73 5.68 -18.39
N SER A 80 9.05 6.07 -17.31
CA SER A 80 8.40 7.38 -17.22
C SER A 80 9.35 8.51 -16.80
N GLN A 81 10.63 8.20 -16.58
CA GLN A 81 11.67 9.14 -16.10
C GLN A 81 11.28 9.85 -14.80
N TRP A 82 10.55 9.16 -13.92
CA TRP A 82 10.16 9.69 -12.62
C TRP A 82 11.32 9.57 -11.65
N ARG A 83 11.60 10.65 -10.92
CA ARG A 83 12.62 10.67 -9.87
C ARG A 83 12.26 9.77 -8.69
N ASP A 84 10.97 9.73 -8.38
CA ASP A 84 10.40 9.00 -7.25
C ASP A 84 9.01 8.47 -7.64
N PHE A 85 8.58 7.39 -7.00
CA PHE A 85 7.17 7.00 -6.97
C PHE A 85 6.74 6.73 -5.54
N TYR A 86 5.42 6.74 -5.31
CA TYR A 86 4.82 6.48 -4.00
C TYR A 86 3.98 5.22 -4.08
N ILE A 87 4.09 4.37 -3.06
CA ILE A 87 3.28 3.16 -2.92
C ILE A 87 2.52 3.21 -1.61
N SER A 88 1.23 2.87 -1.67
CA SER A 88 0.34 2.80 -0.53
C SER A 88 -0.37 1.45 -0.45
N HIS A 89 -0.69 1.03 0.77
CA HIS A 89 -1.57 -0.11 1.02
C HIS A 89 -3.03 0.25 0.73
N GLN A 90 -3.80 -0.70 0.17
CA GLN A 90 -5.20 -0.50 -0.22
C GLN A 90 -6.22 -0.46 0.94
N ASP A 91 -5.74 -0.60 2.17
CA ASP A 91 -6.52 -0.64 3.40
C ASP A 91 -6.09 0.43 4.42
N VAL A 92 -5.43 1.48 3.92
CA VAL A 92 -5.00 2.63 4.71
C VAL A 92 -5.88 3.84 4.42
N VAL A 93 -6.27 4.57 5.47
CA VAL A 93 -6.95 5.86 5.35
C VAL A 93 -6.02 6.95 5.84
N VAL A 94 -5.80 7.97 5.02
CA VAL A 94 -4.95 9.12 5.36
C VAL A 94 -5.80 10.30 5.83
N ARG A 95 -5.30 11.02 6.83
CA ARG A 95 -5.89 12.26 7.35
C ARG A 95 -4.77 13.24 7.64
N ARG A 96 -5.01 14.54 7.47
CA ARG A 96 -4.04 15.56 7.89
C ARG A 96 -3.74 15.45 9.39
N ARG A 97 -2.57 15.98 9.77
CA ARG A 97 -2.16 16.12 11.17
C ARG A 97 -3.15 16.98 11.95
N PHE A 98 -3.34 16.66 13.23
CA PHE A 98 -4.13 17.49 14.14
C PHE A 98 -3.61 18.95 14.16
N ASN A 99 -4.53 19.91 14.12
CA ASN A 99 -4.25 21.36 14.05
C ASN A 99 -3.43 21.84 12.83
N SER A 100 -3.19 21.01 11.82
CA SER A 100 -2.52 21.46 10.60
C SER A 100 -3.53 22.03 9.61
N THR A 101 -3.21 23.20 9.06
CA THR A 101 -3.94 23.78 7.93
C THR A 101 -3.52 23.18 6.59
N LEU A 102 -2.42 22.42 6.56
CA LEU A 102 -1.91 21.74 5.38
C LEU A 102 -2.48 20.32 5.30
N SER A 103 -2.79 19.92 4.08
CA SER A 103 -3.15 18.54 3.72
C SER A 103 -1.94 17.60 3.80
N VAL A 104 -2.19 16.29 3.80
CA VAL A 104 -1.11 15.28 3.73
C VAL A 104 -0.24 15.49 2.50
N TYR A 105 -0.85 15.74 1.33
CA TYR A 105 -0.09 15.96 0.08
C TYR A 105 0.85 17.17 0.18
N GLN A 106 0.41 18.28 0.78
CA GLN A 106 1.25 19.46 0.98
C GLN A 106 2.45 19.19 1.89
N HIS A 107 2.30 18.38 2.94
CA HIS A 107 3.43 17.93 3.76
C HIS A 107 4.39 17.03 2.98
N ILE A 108 3.87 16.14 2.14
CA ILE A 108 4.69 15.27 1.28
C ILE A 108 5.51 16.09 0.27
N LEU A 109 4.95 17.16 -0.29
CA LEU A 109 5.69 18.06 -1.17
C LEU A 109 6.91 18.70 -0.48
N ALA A 110 6.87 18.92 0.82
CA ALA A 110 8.03 19.41 1.57
C ALA A 110 9.14 18.35 1.68
N ASP A 111 8.82 17.05 1.79
CA ASP A 111 9.83 15.98 1.69
C ASP A 111 10.41 15.88 0.27
N ARG A 112 9.59 16.14 -0.75
CA ARG A 112 9.98 16.05 -2.17
C ARG A 112 11.10 17.03 -2.53
N THR A 113 11.23 18.16 -1.84
CA THR A 113 12.33 19.13 -2.10
C THR A 113 13.67 18.68 -1.51
N SER A 114 13.67 17.69 -0.64
CA SER A 114 14.88 17.22 0.01
C SER A 114 15.82 16.47 -0.96
N THR A 115 17.09 16.84 -0.94
CA THR A 115 18.16 16.25 -1.75
C THR A 115 18.99 15.21 -1.00
N ALA A 116 18.69 14.96 0.28
CA ALA A 116 19.48 14.04 1.09
C ALA A 116 19.40 12.62 0.50
N PRO A 117 20.55 11.93 0.34
CA PRO A 117 20.60 10.59 -0.22
C PRO A 117 19.76 9.64 0.64
N ARG A 118 18.87 8.87 0.00
CA ARG A 118 17.98 7.90 0.66
C ARG A 118 17.49 6.88 -0.35
N ALA A 119 17.18 5.69 0.14
CA ALA A 119 16.49 4.69 -0.66
C ALA A 119 14.97 4.88 -0.61
N LEU A 120 14.43 5.16 0.59
CA LEU A 120 13.01 5.38 0.82
C LEU A 120 12.76 6.49 1.84
N THR A 121 11.56 7.08 1.77
CA THR A 121 10.93 7.81 2.88
C THR A 121 9.67 7.05 3.31
N TRP A 122 9.56 6.67 4.57
CA TRP A 122 8.34 6.17 5.19
C TRP A 122 7.54 7.34 5.77
N PHE A 123 6.28 7.48 5.35
CA PHE A 123 5.43 8.54 5.87
C PHE A 123 4.70 8.14 7.16
N HIS A 124 4.40 6.84 7.26
CA HIS A 124 3.93 6.20 8.47
C HIS A 124 4.12 4.69 8.33
N TYR A 125 5.26 4.17 8.78
CA TYR A 125 5.66 2.78 8.52
C TYR A 125 5.63 2.45 7.00
N ASP A 126 5.47 1.19 6.61
CA ASP A 126 5.39 0.77 5.21
C ASP A 126 4.06 1.12 4.50
N TRP A 127 3.11 1.73 5.22
CA TRP A 127 1.75 2.02 4.74
C TRP A 127 1.69 3.02 3.59
N LEU A 128 2.56 4.03 3.62
CA LEU A 128 2.84 4.93 2.51
C LEU A 128 4.35 5.16 2.45
N SER A 129 4.94 4.75 1.34
CA SER A 129 6.38 4.82 1.13
C SER A 129 6.69 5.57 -0.16
N ARG A 130 7.65 6.49 -0.11
CA ARG A 130 8.33 7.03 -1.30
C ARG A 130 9.52 6.16 -1.61
N VAL A 131 9.67 5.75 -2.87
CA VAL A 131 10.85 5.04 -3.37
C VAL A 131 11.66 5.98 -4.25
N ASN A 132 12.96 6.13 -3.96
CA ASN A 132 13.89 6.88 -4.79
C ASN A 132 14.39 6.01 -5.94
N VAL A 133 14.00 6.37 -7.17
CA VAL A 133 14.28 5.58 -8.39
C VAL A 133 15.77 5.57 -8.72
N HIS A 134 16.46 6.69 -8.51
CA HIS A 134 17.91 6.76 -8.74
C HIS A 134 18.70 5.88 -7.77
N ALA A 135 18.33 5.87 -6.49
CA ALA A 135 18.96 5.00 -5.51
C ALA A 135 18.77 3.51 -5.87
N ALA A 136 17.62 3.15 -6.45
CA ALA A 136 17.33 1.77 -6.85
C ALA A 136 18.30 1.23 -7.93
N VAL A 137 18.89 2.10 -8.77
CA VAL A 137 19.93 1.71 -9.75
C VAL A 137 21.15 1.11 -9.05
N GLU A 138 21.58 1.69 -7.92
CA GLU A 138 22.75 1.24 -7.18
C GLU A 138 22.45 0.11 -6.20
N ILE A 139 21.24 0.09 -5.64
CA ILE A 139 20.77 -0.92 -4.69
C ILE A 139 20.43 -2.24 -5.38
N GLY A 140 19.89 -2.14 -6.61
CA GLY A 140 19.27 -3.23 -7.34
C GLY A 140 17.80 -3.42 -6.97
N THR A 141 17.05 -4.08 -7.84
CA THR A 141 15.60 -4.32 -7.71
C THR A 141 15.25 -5.25 -6.52
N TRP A 142 13.98 -5.42 -6.19
CA TRP A 142 13.54 -6.44 -5.24
C TRP A 142 13.88 -7.84 -5.76
N ASP A 143 14.33 -8.72 -4.88
CA ASP A 143 14.75 -10.08 -5.23
C ASP A 143 13.51 -10.96 -5.48
N ILE A 144 13.28 -11.34 -6.74
CA ILE A 144 12.11 -12.13 -7.12
C ILE A 144 12.12 -13.56 -6.55
N LEU A 145 13.28 -14.06 -6.09
CA LEU A 145 13.36 -15.34 -5.38
C LEU A 145 12.86 -15.21 -3.92
N ILE A 146 12.65 -13.98 -3.45
CA ILE A 146 11.99 -13.67 -2.19
C ILE A 146 10.63 -13.01 -2.52
N PRO A 147 9.59 -13.77 -2.91
CA PRO A 147 8.41 -13.21 -3.56
C PRO A 147 7.42 -12.45 -2.67
N TRP A 148 7.57 -12.44 -1.34
CA TRP A 148 6.60 -11.88 -0.37
C TRP A 148 7.28 -10.95 0.65
N TYR A 149 6.59 -10.56 1.72
CA TYR A 149 7.02 -9.58 2.73
C TYR A 149 8.53 -9.57 3.12
N PRO A 150 9.26 -10.70 3.24
CA PRO A 150 10.71 -10.66 3.42
C PRO A 150 11.50 -9.89 2.35
N ALA A 151 10.93 -9.67 1.16
CA ALA A 151 11.55 -8.94 0.06
C ALA A 151 11.87 -7.50 0.42
N ASP A 152 11.00 -6.85 1.19
CA ASP A 152 11.25 -5.50 1.69
C ASP A 152 12.41 -5.48 2.65
N CYS A 153 12.46 -6.43 3.59
CA CYS A 153 13.60 -6.57 4.49
C CYS A 153 14.91 -6.77 3.71
N ASP A 154 14.88 -7.54 2.62
CA ASP A 154 16.03 -7.73 1.73
C ASP A 154 16.44 -6.42 1.06
N TYR A 155 15.50 -5.70 0.45
CA TYR A 155 15.76 -4.42 -0.21
C TYR A 155 16.31 -3.39 0.78
N TYR A 156 15.71 -3.28 1.96
CA TYR A 156 16.16 -2.37 3.02
C TYR A 156 17.54 -2.74 3.57
N GLY A 157 17.85 -4.03 3.66
CA GLY A 157 19.19 -4.51 4.02
C GLY A 157 20.24 -4.05 3.00
N ARG A 158 19.96 -4.26 1.71
CA ARG A 158 20.86 -3.84 0.62
C ARG A 158 21.01 -2.32 0.54
N ALA A 159 19.92 -1.57 0.70
CA ALA A 159 19.94 -0.12 0.74
C ALA A 159 20.93 0.41 1.79
N ARG A 160 20.83 -0.11 3.03
CA ARG A 160 21.72 0.29 4.13
C ARG A 160 23.17 -0.10 3.86
N LEU A 161 23.43 -1.30 3.33
CA LEU A 161 24.78 -1.73 2.95
C LEU A 161 25.42 -0.84 1.86
N LYS A 162 24.59 -0.25 1.00
CA LYS A 162 25.00 0.71 -0.03
C LYS A 162 25.07 2.15 0.46
N GLY A 163 24.83 2.40 1.74
CA GLY A 163 24.87 3.75 2.32
C GLY A 163 23.63 4.60 2.05
N PHE A 164 22.55 4.02 1.53
CA PHE A 164 21.28 4.72 1.34
C PHE A 164 20.39 4.52 2.59
N PRO A 165 20.19 5.56 3.41
CA PRO A 165 19.31 5.46 4.55
C PRO A 165 17.84 5.32 4.12
N ILE A 166 17.03 4.83 5.05
CA ILE A 166 15.57 4.90 4.99
C ILE A 166 15.16 5.91 6.05
N LEU A 167 14.38 6.90 5.64
CA LEU A 167 14.00 8.02 6.50
C LEU A 167 12.53 7.93 6.89
N ASP A 168 12.20 8.42 8.08
CA ASP A 168 10.82 8.64 8.49
C ASP A 168 10.46 10.11 8.31
N TYR A 169 9.29 10.38 7.74
CA TYR A 169 8.74 11.73 7.60
C TYR A 169 7.27 11.72 7.99
N TYR A 170 6.94 12.27 9.15
CA TYR A 170 5.57 12.33 9.60
C TYR A 170 4.74 13.25 8.70
N ALA A 171 3.90 12.78 7.77
CA ALA A 171 3.12 13.65 6.87
C ALA A 171 1.67 13.90 7.32
N GLY A 172 1.14 13.08 8.21
CA GLY A 172 -0.27 13.03 8.55
C GLY A 172 -0.58 11.90 9.52
N GLU A 173 -1.86 11.76 9.85
CA GLU A 173 -2.38 10.59 10.53
C GLU A 173 -2.69 9.52 9.49
N PHE A 174 -2.34 8.27 9.79
CA PHE A 174 -2.63 7.14 8.93
C PHE A 174 -3.35 6.08 9.76
N TYR A 175 -4.40 5.50 9.19
CA TYR A 175 -5.20 4.47 9.85
C TYR A 175 -5.21 3.21 8.99
N ASP A 176 -4.55 2.16 9.48
CA ASP A 176 -4.61 0.83 8.88
C ASP A 176 -5.86 0.10 9.36
N VAL A 177 -6.90 0.07 8.51
CA VAL A 177 -8.26 -0.30 8.92
C VAL A 177 -8.69 -1.68 8.42
N ALA A 178 -9.61 -2.33 9.14
CA ALA A 178 -10.14 -3.66 8.81
C ALA A 178 -11.48 -3.63 8.05
N SER A 179 -12.08 -2.44 7.91
CA SER A 179 -13.43 -2.25 7.38
C SER A 179 -13.54 -0.90 6.67
N CYS A 180 -14.70 -0.64 6.07
CA CYS A 180 -15.02 0.64 5.43
C CYS A 180 -15.99 1.45 6.29
N LEU A 181 -15.86 2.77 6.23
CA LEU A 181 -16.88 3.73 6.60
C LEU A 181 -18.15 3.46 5.78
N SER A 182 -19.31 3.78 6.35
CA SER A 182 -20.61 3.54 5.70
C SER A 182 -20.81 4.38 4.43
N ASP A 183 -20.25 5.59 4.38
CA ASP A 183 -20.31 6.49 3.24
C ASP A 183 -18.99 7.29 3.12
N PRO A 184 -17.92 6.69 2.56
CA PRO A 184 -16.61 7.32 2.51
C PRO A 184 -16.59 8.58 1.60
N GLU A 185 -17.42 8.66 0.57
CA GLU A 185 -17.50 9.81 -0.34
C GLU A 185 -17.98 11.08 0.35
N LYS A 186 -18.88 10.92 1.32
CA LYS A 186 -19.33 12.03 2.15
C LYS A 186 -18.41 12.25 3.35
N MET A 187 -18.10 11.17 4.08
CA MET A 187 -17.45 11.27 5.38
C MET A 187 -16.01 11.75 5.31
N LEU A 188 -15.24 11.34 4.31
CA LEU A 188 -13.84 11.73 4.18
C LEU A 188 -13.67 13.20 3.77
N PHE A 189 -14.68 13.78 3.12
CA PHE A 189 -14.68 15.15 2.61
C PHE A 189 -15.30 16.16 3.57
N TRP A 190 -15.62 15.76 4.81
CA TRP A 190 -16.09 16.72 5.80
C TRP A 190 -15.05 17.82 6.05
N PRO A 191 -15.49 19.09 6.24
CA PRO A 191 -14.55 20.17 6.44
C PRO A 191 -13.70 19.96 7.70
N PRO A 192 -12.42 20.38 7.68
CA PRO A 192 -11.58 20.49 8.87
C PRO A 192 -12.30 21.10 10.06
N ASN A 193 -11.93 20.67 11.26
CA ASN A 193 -12.36 21.28 12.53
C ASN A 193 -13.88 21.24 12.81
N THR A 194 -14.63 20.46 12.03
CA THR A 194 -16.03 20.15 12.31
C THR A 194 -16.15 18.96 13.27
N THR A 195 -17.26 18.87 13.99
CA THR A 195 -17.55 17.71 14.85
C THR A 195 -17.66 16.43 14.01
N GLU A 196 -18.19 16.52 12.79
CA GLU A 196 -18.30 15.41 11.85
C GLU A 196 -16.91 14.89 11.46
N TYR A 197 -15.97 15.78 11.14
CA TYR A 197 -14.58 15.41 10.84
C TYR A 197 -13.94 14.64 12.00
N GLN A 198 -14.11 15.13 13.23
CA GLN A 198 -13.56 14.49 14.43
C GLN A 198 -14.18 13.10 14.69
N ARG A 199 -15.50 12.95 14.49
CA ARG A 199 -16.17 11.65 14.60
C ARG A 199 -15.66 10.64 13.58
N VAL A 200 -15.28 11.07 12.38
CA VAL A 200 -14.65 10.20 11.39
C VAL A 200 -13.29 9.72 11.89
N ASP A 201 -12.46 10.62 12.41
CA ASP A 201 -11.13 10.25 12.94
C ASP A 201 -11.25 9.27 14.13
N GLU A 202 -12.25 9.45 15.01
CA GLU A 202 -12.56 8.50 16.09
C GLU A 202 -12.99 7.13 15.56
N ALA A 203 -13.88 7.10 14.55
CA ALA A 203 -14.31 5.86 13.92
C ALA A 203 -13.12 5.11 13.27
N LEU A 204 -12.25 5.83 12.56
CA LEU A 204 -11.06 5.26 11.95
C LEU A 204 -10.07 4.69 12.98
N LYS A 205 -9.89 5.36 14.12
CA LYS A 205 -9.10 4.85 15.25
C LYS A 205 -9.66 3.53 15.76
N GLU A 206 -10.97 3.45 15.99
CA GLU A 206 -11.60 2.20 16.45
C GLU A 206 -11.47 1.08 15.40
N MET A 207 -11.64 1.39 14.11
CA MET A 207 -11.44 0.42 13.02
C MET A 207 -10.00 -0.10 12.96
N ALA A 208 -9.00 0.76 13.20
CA ALA A 208 -7.59 0.37 13.26
C ALA A 208 -7.27 -0.46 14.52
N LEU A 209 -7.85 -0.11 15.67
CA LEU A 209 -7.75 -0.89 16.89
C LEU A 209 -8.39 -2.28 16.72
N GLU A 210 -9.55 -2.36 16.05
CA GLU A 210 -10.19 -3.63 15.73
C GLU A 210 -9.28 -4.49 14.87
N LYS A 211 -8.65 -3.92 13.83
CA LYS A 211 -7.67 -4.63 13.00
C LYS A 211 -6.53 -5.19 13.85
N GLY A 212 -5.95 -4.38 14.73
CA GLY A 212 -4.88 -4.79 15.64
C GLY A 212 -5.31 -5.92 16.60
N ARG A 213 -6.53 -5.85 17.16
CA ARG A 213 -7.09 -6.91 18.03
C ARG A 213 -7.34 -8.21 17.25
N ASN A 214 -7.89 -8.12 16.04
CA ASN A 214 -8.17 -9.27 15.18
C ASN A 214 -6.87 -9.94 14.71
N GLY A 215 -5.85 -9.14 14.36
CA GLY A 215 -4.52 -9.64 14.00
C GLY A 215 -3.84 -10.40 15.15
N LYS A 216 -4.04 -9.98 16.40
CA LYS A 216 -3.53 -10.69 17.60
C LYS A 216 -4.31 -11.96 17.94
N ARG A 217 -5.62 -12.02 17.60
CA ARG A 217 -6.49 -13.17 17.90
C ARG A 217 -6.45 -14.26 16.83
N SER A 218 -6.13 -13.91 15.58
CA SER A 218 -6.04 -14.89 14.50
C SER A 218 -4.64 -15.49 14.42
N ASN A 219 -4.54 -16.82 14.34
CA ASN A 219 -3.30 -17.49 13.92
C ASN A 219 -2.95 -17.23 12.43
N ASN A 220 -3.81 -16.48 11.71
CA ASN A 220 -3.71 -16.19 10.27
C ASN A 220 -3.18 -14.78 9.93
N GLY A 221 -2.81 -13.95 10.91
CA GLY A 221 -2.06 -12.70 10.69
C GLY A 221 -2.90 -11.45 10.36
N ARG A 222 -2.18 -10.36 10.03
CA ARG A 222 -2.62 -8.94 10.02
C ARG A 222 -3.71 -8.55 8.99
N ASN A 223 -4.10 -9.42 8.06
CA ASN A 223 -5.02 -9.11 6.96
C ASN A 223 -6.38 -9.78 7.13
N THR A 224 -7.08 -9.46 8.22
CA THR A 224 -8.33 -10.14 8.60
C THR A 224 -9.49 -9.92 7.62
N TRP A 225 -9.48 -8.85 6.83
CA TRP A 225 -10.48 -8.65 5.77
C TRP A 225 -10.30 -9.63 4.60
N GLN A 226 -9.06 -10.00 4.26
CA GLN A 226 -8.77 -10.97 3.18
C GLN A 226 -9.21 -12.39 3.52
N GLY A 227 -9.43 -12.69 4.81
CA GLY A 227 -9.93 -13.98 5.29
C GLY A 227 -11.42 -14.00 5.66
N ARG A 228 -12.15 -12.90 5.43
CA ARG A 228 -13.60 -12.78 5.71
C ARG A 228 -14.47 -13.03 4.48
N GLU A 229 -13.89 -13.11 3.29
CA GLU A 229 -14.65 -13.48 2.09
C GLU A 229 -14.86 -15.00 2.10
N GLU A 230 -16.12 -15.43 2.18
CA GLU A 230 -16.56 -16.83 2.23
C GLU A 230 -16.16 -17.63 0.96
N HIS A 231 -15.64 -16.93 -0.06
CA HIS A 231 -15.02 -17.43 -1.29
C HIS A 231 -13.79 -16.59 -1.70
N GLY A 232 -13.08 -16.05 -0.72
CA GLY A 232 -11.94 -15.16 -0.92
C GLY A 232 -10.75 -15.88 -1.53
N ILE A 233 -9.73 -15.08 -1.89
CA ILE A 233 -8.40 -15.56 -2.29
C ILE A 233 -7.85 -16.64 -1.33
N SER A 234 -8.30 -16.68 -0.06
CA SER A 234 -7.94 -17.72 0.90
C SER A 234 -8.38 -19.14 0.51
N ASP A 235 -9.42 -19.33 -0.28
CA ASP A 235 -9.93 -20.66 -0.60
C ASP A 235 -9.24 -21.26 -1.82
N ASP A 236 -8.96 -20.44 -2.85
CA ASP A 236 -8.16 -20.87 -4.02
C ASP A 236 -6.64 -20.81 -3.77
N PHE A 237 -6.18 -19.88 -2.92
CA PHE A 237 -4.75 -19.68 -2.65
C PHE A 237 -4.31 -20.07 -1.25
N GLY A 238 -5.14 -20.21 -0.22
CA GLY A 238 -4.71 -20.27 1.18
C GLY A 238 -3.50 -21.17 1.45
N PRO A 239 -3.60 -22.50 1.25
CA PRO A 239 -2.45 -23.40 1.46
C PRO A 239 -1.29 -23.21 0.47
N ARG A 240 -1.56 -22.69 -0.74
CA ARG A 240 -0.53 -22.44 -1.78
C ARG A 240 0.25 -21.16 -1.48
N PHE A 241 -0.45 -20.11 -1.06
CA PHE A 241 0.06 -18.83 -0.60
C PHE A 241 0.92 -19.03 0.65
N GLN A 242 0.45 -19.78 1.65
CA GLN A 242 1.26 -20.06 2.84
C GLN A 242 2.55 -20.81 2.48
N ARG A 243 2.51 -21.74 1.51
CA ARG A 243 3.73 -22.38 0.98
C ARG A 243 4.66 -21.38 0.30
N MET A 244 4.16 -20.47 -0.52
CA MET A 244 4.97 -19.39 -1.11
C MET A 244 5.59 -18.47 -0.06
N VAL A 245 4.84 -18.09 0.98
CA VAL A 245 5.36 -17.28 2.10
C VAL A 245 6.46 -18.05 2.85
N GLY A 246 6.26 -19.35 3.10
CA GLY A 246 7.28 -20.22 3.69
C GLY A 246 8.56 -20.30 2.85
N ALA A 247 8.42 -20.49 1.54
CA ALA A 247 9.54 -20.50 0.60
C ALA A 247 10.26 -19.15 0.56
N SER A 248 9.52 -18.03 0.54
CA SER A 248 10.09 -16.69 0.60
C SER A 248 10.94 -16.48 1.86
N ARG A 249 10.47 -16.92 3.03
CA ARG A 249 11.24 -16.88 4.28
C ARG A 249 12.48 -17.78 4.22
N ALA A 250 12.39 -18.94 3.57
CA ALA A 250 13.55 -19.83 3.38
C ALA A 250 14.62 -19.17 2.49
N ASN A 251 14.23 -18.61 1.34
CA ASN A 251 15.14 -17.91 0.43
C ASN A 251 15.79 -16.69 1.10
N TYR A 252 14.99 -15.91 1.85
CA TYR A 252 15.53 -14.80 2.66
C TYR A 252 16.60 -15.28 3.65
N ARG A 253 16.33 -16.36 4.40
CA ARG A 253 17.30 -16.94 5.34
C ARG A 253 18.53 -17.52 4.65
N GLN A 254 18.39 -18.06 3.46
CA GLN A 254 19.54 -18.54 2.68
C GLN A 254 20.44 -17.38 2.27
N LYS A 255 19.86 -16.23 1.90
CA LYS A 255 20.60 -15.03 1.50
C LYS A 255 21.25 -14.29 2.67
N TRP A 256 20.51 -14.10 3.77
CA TRP A 256 20.91 -13.25 4.90
C TRP A 256 21.30 -14.00 6.16
N GLY A 257 21.13 -15.32 6.21
CA GLY A 257 21.28 -16.13 7.42
C GLY A 257 20.07 -16.04 8.37
N THR A 258 20.18 -16.70 9.54
CA THR A 258 19.09 -16.84 10.53
C THR A 258 19.08 -15.76 11.61
N ARG A 259 20.09 -14.88 11.66
CA ARG A 259 20.29 -13.91 12.76
C ARG A 259 19.67 -12.52 12.54
N HIS A 260 19.10 -12.24 11.37
CA HIS A 260 18.46 -10.94 11.13
C HIS A 260 17.08 -10.86 11.82
N ARG A 261 17.03 -10.13 12.93
CA ARG A 261 15.82 -9.84 13.75
C ARG A 261 14.85 -8.84 13.09
N TYR A 262 14.63 -8.91 11.78
CA TYR A 262 13.70 -7.98 11.10
C TYR A 262 12.24 -8.49 11.04
N PHE A 263 11.96 -9.69 11.53
CA PHE A 263 10.59 -10.27 11.54
C PHE A 263 9.78 -10.02 12.82
N SER A 264 10.29 -9.22 13.77
CA SER A 264 9.58 -8.87 14.99
C SER A 264 9.26 -7.38 15.01
N GLY A 265 8.19 -7.02 14.29
CA GLY A 265 7.50 -5.73 14.38
C GLY A 265 6.02 -6.00 14.24
#